data_AF-R4XBK8-F1
#
_entry.id   AF-R4XBK8-F1
#
_cell.length_a   1.000
_cell.length_b   1.000
_cell.length_c   1.000
_cell.angle_alpha   90.00
_cell.angle_beta   90.00
_cell.angle_gamma   90.00
#
_symmetry.space_group_name_H-M   'P 1'
#
loop_
_entity.id
_entity.type
_entity.pdbx_description
1 polymer ?
#
loop_
_entity_poly.entity_id
_entity_poly.type
_entity_poly.pdbx_seq_one_letter_code
_entity_poly.pdbx_strand_id
1 'polypeptide(L)'
;MQNRYDDYTTDLLARTAKPYATQQIEQAWFQDMYDGVDHTLALKIECLLKFKLDYNAGHYKDFSIELPGSATDYAMDARVPDPLILDGEISPQVLYINNLPPTLSRRAIEEHVQSTTKSVEHVSLSRPTLPDMYRICWLVLRGDANSTEIRAQLDGTVLNAEKAGAFSLKVAHYRKPALSSKPKVLWAQLKEDTLTTEHYAHVTSLLELFEPKFDGDGLWSQIQALDVDPRRRLDLSVEYLRAVHAFDYWDLKQYDSSLDLESHAPRYTRSQDDIPSDDKAFEDWQTIFQKKLRIILKPTEYLQALRVKSEQDLVAEIISSKVKAEDELRFRCQVRDCTKLFMDIPFVKKHIEKRHGDWVSQVTAEAQLFIRYLLDPHKVLPYREHHEPRARRQSSPGRRRRSPQGQRNGYNGPRGGRGDYRGPAMQNYRDLDRPAEELPELDY
;
A
#
# COMPACT_ATOMS: atom_id res chain seq x y z
N MET A 1 13.27 -18.17 19.71
CA MET A 1 11.90 -18.29 19.14
C MET A 1 11.62 -17.20 18.12
N GLN A 2 11.98 -15.93 18.37
CA GLN A 2 11.76 -14.81 17.44
C GLN A 2 12.32 -15.06 16.03
N ASN A 3 13.60 -15.46 15.91
CA ASN A 3 14.20 -15.76 14.59
C ASN A 3 13.44 -16.85 13.81
N ARG A 4 12.94 -17.90 14.49
CA ARG A 4 12.15 -18.97 13.84
C ARG A 4 10.78 -18.47 13.38
N TYR A 5 10.18 -17.53 14.11
CA TYR A 5 8.91 -16.91 13.73
C TYR A 5 9.08 -15.95 12.54
N ASP A 6 10.18 -15.22 12.50
CA ASP A 6 10.52 -14.33 11.39
C ASP A 6 10.82 -15.13 10.11
N ASP A 7 11.55 -16.25 10.24
CA ASP A 7 11.81 -17.19 9.15
C ASP A 7 10.49 -17.81 8.63
N TYR A 8 9.61 -18.24 9.54
CA TYR A 8 8.29 -18.75 9.17
C TYR A 8 7.43 -17.70 8.46
N THR A 9 7.41 -16.48 8.97
CA THR A 9 6.64 -15.37 8.38
C THR A 9 7.14 -15.05 6.98
N THR A 10 8.46 -15.10 6.78
CA THR A 10 9.11 -14.88 5.49
C THR A 10 8.79 -15.99 4.49
N ASP A 11 8.91 -17.26 4.91
CA ASP A 11 8.54 -18.45 4.12
C ASP A 11 7.05 -18.42 3.73
N LEU A 12 6.17 -18.10 4.67
CA LEU A 12 4.73 -17.99 4.43
C LEU A 12 4.40 -16.86 3.45
N LEU A 13 5.06 -15.69 3.57
CA LEU A 13 4.89 -14.59 2.63
C LEU A 13 5.31 -15.01 1.22
N ALA A 14 6.47 -15.64 1.07
CA ALA A 14 6.95 -16.17 -0.21
C ALA A 14 5.93 -17.13 -0.86
N ARG A 15 5.41 -18.09 -0.09
CA ARG A 15 4.44 -19.10 -0.58
C ARG A 15 3.09 -18.50 -0.98
N THR A 16 2.64 -17.47 -0.27
CA THR A 16 1.31 -16.87 -0.50
C THR A 16 1.33 -15.72 -1.51
N ALA A 17 2.46 -15.02 -1.64
CA ALA A 17 2.60 -13.87 -2.51
C ALA A 17 2.56 -14.23 -4.00
N LYS A 18 3.26 -15.30 -4.44
CA LYS A 18 3.32 -15.69 -5.85
C LYS A 18 1.93 -16.08 -6.41
N PRO A 19 1.17 -17.01 -5.81
CA PRO A 19 -0.15 -17.38 -6.33
C PRO A 19 -1.12 -16.20 -6.35
N TYR A 20 -1.09 -15.35 -5.32
CA TYR A 20 -1.93 -14.17 -5.26
C TYR A 20 -1.56 -13.16 -6.34
N ALA A 21 -0.28 -12.83 -6.48
CA ALA A 21 0.19 -11.92 -7.52
C ALA A 21 -0.16 -12.44 -8.91
N THR A 22 0.06 -13.73 -9.21
CA THR A 22 -0.32 -14.35 -10.49
C THR A 22 -1.81 -14.24 -10.77
N GLN A 23 -2.68 -14.36 -9.75
CA GLN A 23 -4.13 -14.18 -9.92
C GLN A 23 -4.51 -12.71 -10.19
N GLN A 24 -3.78 -11.76 -9.59
CA GLN A 24 -4.08 -10.34 -9.65
C GLN A 24 -3.35 -9.61 -10.78
N ILE A 25 -2.35 -10.23 -11.41
CA ILE A 25 -1.44 -9.54 -12.34
C ILE A 25 -2.17 -8.94 -13.54
N GLU A 26 -3.24 -9.58 -14.02
CA GLU A 26 -4.05 -9.07 -15.15
C GLU A 26 -5.08 -8.02 -14.72
N GLN A 27 -5.29 -7.82 -13.42
CA GLN A 27 -6.26 -6.85 -12.92
C GLN A 27 -5.73 -5.42 -13.05
N ALA A 28 -6.63 -4.51 -13.43
CA ALA A 28 -6.28 -3.12 -13.69
C ALA A 28 -5.67 -2.42 -12.48
N TRP A 29 -6.20 -2.65 -11.27
CA TRP A 29 -5.64 -2.07 -10.05
C TRP A 29 -4.19 -2.49 -9.80
N PHE A 30 -3.82 -3.72 -10.15
CA PHE A 30 -2.48 -4.26 -9.90
C PHE A 30 -1.48 -3.64 -10.89
N GLN A 31 -1.89 -3.55 -12.15
CA GLN A 31 -1.13 -2.87 -13.20
C GLN A 31 -0.91 -1.39 -12.86
N ASP A 32 -1.98 -0.65 -12.51
CA ASP A 32 -1.91 0.78 -12.17
C ASP A 32 -0.92 1.07 -11.02
N MET A 33 -0.72 0.11 -10.10
CA MET A 33 0.13 0.28 -8.92
C MET A 33 1.59 -0.13 -9.15
N TYR A 34 1.84 -1.09 -10.04
CA TYR A 34 3.13 -1.78 -10.13
C TYR A 34 3.74 -1.79 -11.55
N ASP A 35 3.12 -1.13 -12.54
CA ASP A 35 3.65 -1.03 -13.91
C ASP A 35 5.02 -0.32 -14.00
N GLY A 36 5.40 0.40 -12.94
CA GLY A 36 6.67 1.12 -12.83
C GLY A 36 6.63 2.54 -13.38
N VAL A 37 5.48 2.99 -13.87
CA VAL A 37 5.28 4.36 -14.32
C VAL A 37 4.83 5.21 -13.13
N ASP A 38 5.53 6.30 -12.86
CA ASP A 38 5.09 7.27 -11.85
C ASP A 38 4.02 8.18 -12.45
N HIS A 39 2.77 7.69 -12.50
CA HIS A 39 1.60 8.42 -13.03
C HIS A 39 1.34 9.76 -12.32
N THR A 40 1.98 9.97 -11.17
CA THR A 40 1.80 11.15 -10.31
C THR A 40 2.95 12.17 -10.45
N LEU A 41 3.93 11.90 -11.32
CA LEU A 41 5.13 12.75 -11.43
C LEU A 41 4.80 14.21 -11.78
N ALA A 42 3.89 14.44 -12.73
CA ALA A 42 3.46 15.79 -13.10
C ALA A 42 2.86 16.54 -11.91
N LEU A 43 1.98 15.88 -11.14
CA LEU A 43 1.39 16.45 -9.93
C LEU A 43 2.47 16.73 -8.85
N LYS A 44 3.43 15.83 -8.67
CA LYS A 44 4.54 16.02 -7.72
C LYS A 44 5.38 17.25 -8.09
N ILE A 45 5.62 17.49 -9.39
CA ILE A 45 6.31 18.70 -9.87
C ILE A 45 5.49 19.96 -9.54
N GLU A 46 4.18 19.95 -9.75
CA GLU A 46 3.31 21.08 -9.38
C GLU A 46 3.33 21.33 -7.87
N CYS A 47 3.24 20.27 -7.06
CA CYS A 47 3.35 20.36 -5.61
C CYS A 47 4.72 20.91 -5.18
N LEU A 48 5.81 20.51 -5.84
CA LEU A 48 7.15 21.04 -5.60
C LEU A 48 7.22 22.54 -5.89
N LEU A 49 6.68 22.99 -7.02
CA LEU A 49 6.65 24.41 -7.38
C LEU A 49 5.87 25.23 -6.35
N LYS A 50 4.70 24.74 -5.93
CA LYS A 50 3.90 25.37 -4.87
C LYS A 50 4.67 25.43 -3.55
N PHE A 51 5.25 24.31 -3.13
CA PHE A 51 6.03 24.24 -1.90
C PHE A 51 7.22 25.21 -1.92
N LYS A 52 7.93 25.32 -3.06
CA LYS A 52 9.00 26.30 -3.25
C LYS A 52 8.52 27.74 -3.07
N LEU A 53 7.36 28.08 -3.64
CA LEU A 53 6.79 29.42 -3.49
C LEU A 53 6.47 29.73 -2.03
N ASP A 54 5.81 28.80 -1.34
CA ASP A 54 5.47 28.95 0.08
C ASP A 54 6.72 29.02 0.97
N TYR A 55 7.74 28.21 0.65
CA TYR A 55 9.04 28.22 1.30
C TYR A 55 9.76 29.57 1.16
N ASN A 56 9.84 30.09 -0.06
CA ASN A 56 10.47 31.38 -0.35
C ASN A 56 9.67 32.57 0.24
N ALA A 57 8.35 32.43 0.38
CA ALA A 57 7.51 33.41 1.06
C ALA A 57 7.68 33.39 2.59
N GLY A 58 8.43 32.42 3.13
CA GLY A 58 8.70 32.30 4.56
C GLY A 58 7.60 31.60 5.34
N HIS A 59 6.64 30.93 4.69
CA HIS A 59 5.56 30.19 5.37
C HIS A 59 6.09 29.06 6.27
N TYR A 60 7.29 28.54 5.97
CA TYR A 60 7.95 27.48 6.75
C TYR A 60 9.04 28.01 7.72
N LYS A 61 9.15 29.33 7.90
CA LYS A 61 10.20 29.95 8.74
C LYS A 61 10.09 29.59 10.22
N ASP A 62 8.91 29.23 10.71
CA ASP A 62 8.71 28.79 12.10
C ASP A 62 7.89 27.49 12.16
N PHE A 63 7.94 26.70 11.07
CA PHE A 63 7.17 25.46 10.99
C PHE A 63 7.64 24.43 12.03
N SER A 64 6.68 23.89 12.76
CA SER A 64 6.83 22.82 13.74
C SER A 64 5.53 22.02 13.80
N ILE A 65 5.63 20.71 14.00
CA ILE A 65 4.45 19.83 14.21
C ILE A 65 4.01 19.77 15.68
N GLU A 66 4.62 20.59 16.54
CA GLU A 66 4.21 20.73 17.95
C GLU A 66 2.85 21.41 18.06
N LEU A 67 1.96 20.83 18.86
CA LEU A 67 0.69 21.48 19.19
C LEU A 67 0.87 22.48 20.34
N PRO A 68 0.20 23.64 20.31
CA PRO A 68 0.12 24.52 21.47
C PRO A 68 -0.65 23.81 22.60
N GLY A 69 -0.08 23.80 23.81
CA GLY A 69 -0.61 23.05 24.96
C GLY A 69 -2.08 23.35 25.33
N SER A 70 -2.75 22.35 25.91
CA SER A 70 -4.18 22.29 26.33
C SER A 70 -5.19 21.77 25.29
N ALA A 71 -5.04 20.52 24.82
CA ALA A 71 -6.17 19.76 24.26
C ALA A 71 -6.21 18.36 24.88
N THR A 72 -6.88 18.20 26.02
CA THR A 72 -6.84 17.00 26.90
C THR A 72 -7.54 15.74 26.35
N ASP A 73 -7.57 15.53 25.04
CA ASP A 73 -8.46 14.56 24.41
C ASP A 73 -7.75 13.75 23.30
N TYR A 74 -6.54 13.24 23.59
CA TYR A 74 -5.72 12.47 22.65
C TYR A 74 -5.98 10.96 22.73
N ALA A 75 -6.00 10.30 21.58
CA ALA A 75 -6.04 8.84 21.49
C ALA A 75 -4.79 8.34 20.75
N MET A 76 -4.00 7.48 21.40
CA MET A 76 -2.84 6.84 20.77
C MET A 76 -3.25 5.85 19.67
N ASP A 77 -4.51 5.39 19.71
CA ASP A 77 -5.10 4.35 18.86
C ASP A 77 -6.42 4.80 18.19
N ALA A 78 -6.57 6.09 17.91
CA ALA A 78 -7.70 6.51 17.07
C ALA A 78 -7.59 5.80 15.72
N ARG A 79 -8.52 4.87 15.46
CA ARG A 79 -8.79 4.38 14.12
C ARG A 79 -8.95 5.61 13.23
N VAL A 80 -8.25 5.61 12.09
CA VAL A 80 -8.56 6.52 10.99
C VAL A 80 -10.09 6.50 10.85
N PRO A 81 -10.77 7.66 10.94
CA PRO A 81 -12.21 7.69 10.74
C PRO A 81 -12.54 6.93 9.46
N ASP A 82 -13.62 6.16 9.46
CA ASP A 82 -14.12 5.56 8.24
C ASP A 82 -14.21 6.69 7.19
N PRO A 83 -13.48 6.62 6.06
CA PRO A 83 -13.43 7.72 5.07
C PRO A 83 -14.81 8.08 4.51
N LEU A 84 -15.84 7.30 4.87
CA LEU A 84 -17.25 7.48 4.57
C LEU A 84 -17.98 8.53 5.43
N ILE A 85 -17.37 9.07 6.51
CA ILE A 85 -17.99 10.15 7.31
C ILE A 85 -17.48 11.52 6.83
N LEU A 86 -18.08 11.97 5.73
CA LEU A 86 -17.79 13.22 5.03
C LEU A 86 -18.63 14.39 5.60
N ASP A 87 -18.33 14.81 6.83
CA ASP A 87 -19.12 15.86 7.55
C ASP A 87 -18.56 17.29 7.43
N GLY A 88 -17.49 17.52 6.64
CA GLY A 88 -16.88 18.85 6.46
C GLY A 88 -17.38 19.66 5.25
N GLU A 89 -16.72 20.80 5.01
CA GLU A 89 -17.05 21.73 3.92
C GLU A 89 -16.88 21.09 2.54
N ILE A 90 -17.81 21.42 1.63
CA ILE A 90 -17.76 20.97 0.24
C ILE A 90 -16.59 21.69 -0.45
N SER A 91 -15.67 20.91 -1.02
CA SER A 91 -14.61 21.45 -1.85
C SER A 91 -15.17 21.80 -3.23
N PRO A 92 -15.15 23.08 -3.66
CA PRO A 92 -15.70 23.47 -4.95
C PRO A 92 -14.87 22.96 -6.14
N GLN A 93 -13.62 22.56 -5.90
CA GLN A 93 -12.64 22.18 -6.93
C GLN A 93 -12.37 20.67 -6.98
N VAL A 94 -13.08 19.85 -6.20
CA VAL A 94 -12.84 18.41 -6.16
C VAL A 94 -14.15 17.64 -6.26
N LEU A 95 -14.22 16.73 -7.22
CA LEU A 95 -15.26 15.72 -7.31
C LEU A 95 -14.74 14.38 -6.81
N TYR A 96 -15.67 13.54 -6.39
CA TYR A 96 -15.40 12.30 -5.68
C TYR A 96 -16.22 11.16 -6.29
N ILE A 97 -15.60 10.02 -6.53
CA ILE A 97 -16.27 8.80 -7.00
C ILE A 97 -15.94 7.69 -6.01
N ASN A 98 -16.99 7.09 -5.45
CA ASN A 98 -16.85 5.97 -4.53
C ASN A 98 -17.05 4.62 -5.22
N ASN A 99 -16.53 3.57 -4.61
CA ASN A 99 -16.74 2.18 -5.00
C ASN A 99 -16.31 1.89 -6.45
N LEU A 100 -15.14 2.40 -6.87
CA LEU A 100 -14.57 2.04 -8.17
C LEU A 100 -14.08 0.60 -8.15
N PRO A 101 -14.59 -0.28 -9.03
CA PRO A 101 -14.18 -1.67 -9.05
C PRO A 101 -12.70 -1.83 -9.46
N PRO A 102 -12.04 -2.91 -9.00
CA PRO A 102 -10.63 -3.20 -9.30
C PRO A 102 -10.35 -3.45 -10.80
N THR A 103 -11.39 -3.67 -11.60
CA THR A 103 -11.32 -3.95 -13.04
C THR A 103 -11.19 -2.71 -13.91
N LEU A 104 -11.54 -1.52 -13.39
CA LEU A 104 -11.39 -0.26 -14.13
C LEU A 104 -9.96 0.25 -13.96
N SER A 105 -9.27 0.56 -15.04
CA SER A 105 -7.93 1.15 -14.98
C SER A 105 -7.98 2.67 -14.81
N ARG A 106 -6.90 3.23 -14.26
CA ARG A 106 -6.64 4.68 -14.25
C ARG A 106 -6.84 5.30 -15.63
N ARG A 107 -6.19 4.71 -16.64
CA ARG A 107 -6.24 5.20 -18.02
C ARG A 107 -7.66 5.27 -18.58
N ALA A 108 -8.49 4.26 -18.32
CA ALA A 108 -9.88 4.26 -18.79
C ALA A 108 -10.70 5.40 -18.15
N ILE A 109 -10.45 5.70 -16.87
CA ILE A 109 -11.10 6.83 -16.17
C ILE A 109 -10.61 8.15 -16.75
N GLU A 110 -9.30 8.32 -16.91
CA GLU A 110 -8.69 9.53 -17.47
C GLU A 110 -9.17 9.83 -18.89
N GLU A 111 -9.16 8.83 -19.79
CA GLU A 111 -9.65 8.98 -21.18
C GLU A 111 -11.14 9.37 -21.22
N HIS A 112 -11.97 8.74 -20.39
CA HIS A 112 -13.41 9.05 -20.31
C HIS A 112 -13.67 10.45 -19.78
N VAL A 113 -12.99 10.82 -18.70
CA VAL A 113 -13.11 12.15 -18.09
C VAL A 113 -12.64 13.22 -19.08
N GLN A 114 -11.49 13.03 -19.75
CA GLN A 114 -10.95 13.96 -20.74
C GLN A 114 -11.85 14.11 -21.97
N SER A 115 -12.51 13.02 -22.42
CA SER A 115 -13.44 13.08 -23.54
C SER A 115 -14.76 13.79 -23.19
N THR A 116 -15.17 13.73 -21.92
CA THR A 116 -16.40 14.39 -21.44
C THR A 116 -16.15 15.87 -21.11
N THR A 117 -15.03 16.18 -20.45
CA THR A 117 -14.69 17.54 -20.01
C THR A 117 -13.19 17.79 -19.99
N LYS A 118 -12.77 18.99 -20.41
CA LYS A 118 -11.37 19.44 -20.33
C LYS A 118 -11.05 20.15 -19.01
N SER A 119 -12.03 20.24 -18.12
CA SER A 119 -11.91 20.99 -16.87
C SER A 119 -11.35 20.18 -15.71
N VAL A 120 -11.13 18.87 -15.89
CA VAL A 120 -10.39 18.04 -14.93
C VAL A 120 -8.90 18.15 -15.24
N GLU A 121 -8.13 18.50 -14.23
CA GLU A 121 -6.69 18.67 -14.29
C GLU A 121 -5.97 17.35 -14.01
N HIS A 122 -6.38 16.66 -12.95
CA HIS A 122 -5.77 15.40 -12.54
C HIS A 122 -6.79 14.44 -11.89
N VAL A 123 -6.54 13.15 -12.06
CA VAL A 123 -7.29 12.05 -11.46
C VAL A 123 -6.43 11.39 -10.39
N SER A 124 -6.92 11.31 -9.16
CA SER A 124 -6.25 10.56 -8.09
C SER A 124 -7.02 9.31 -7.74
N LEU A 125 -6.33 8.19 -7.53
CA LEU A 125 -6.92 6.91 -7.13
C LEU A 125 -6.34 6.44 -5.81
N SER A 126 -7.21 6.03 -4.88
CA SER A 126 -6.77 5.36 -3.67
C SER A 126 -6.25 3.96 -3.96
N ARG A 127 -5.48 3.42 -3.01
CA ARG A 127 -5.20 1.98 -2.96
C ARG A 127 -6.51 1.19 -2.78
N PRO A 128 -6.61 -0.03 -3.33
CA PRO A 128 -7.79 -0.87 -3.15
C PRO A 128 -7.93 -1.33 -1.70
N THR A 129 -9.17 -1.34 -1.21
CA THR A 129 -9.49 -1.72 0.16
C THR A 129 -10.18 -3.08 0.20
N LEU A 130 -9.70 -4.00 1.05
CA LEU A 130 -10.29 -5.31 1.26
C LEU A 130 -11.69 -5.20 1.94
N PRO A 131 -12.60 -6.17 1.71
CA PRO A 131 -12.42 -7.40 0.94
C PRO A 131 -12.68 -7.26 -0.57
N ASP A 132 -13.51 -6.30 -0.99
CA ASP A 132 -14.01 -6.21 -2.36
C ASP A 132 -13.06 -5.48 -3.33
N MET A 133 -11.95 -4.95 -2.82
CA MET A 133 -10.89 -4.27 -3.60
C MET A 133 -11.39 -3.02 -4.32
N TYR A 134 -12.43 -2.38 -3.79
CA TYR A 134 -12.90 -1.08 -4.28
C TYR A 134 -11.87 0.02 -4.02
N ARG A 135 -11.83 0.97 -4.94
CA ARG A 135 -11.02 2.19 -4.87
C ARG A 135 -11.90 3.43 -4.77
N ILE A 136 -11.31 4.48 -4.27
CA ILE A 136 -11.86 5.83 -4.28
C ILE A 136 -11.14 6.61 -5.38
N CYS A 137 -11.85 7.49 -6.07
CA CYS A 137 -11.27 8.43 -7.02
C CYS A 137 -11.61 9.87 -6.67
N TRP A 138 -10.63 10.74 -6.79
CA TRP A 138 -10.79 12.18 -6.72
C TRP A 138 -10.46 12.80 -8.07
N LEU A 139 -11.36 13.64 -8.57
CA LEU A 139 -11.15 14.43 -9.77
C LEU A 139 -10.85 15.86 -9.32
N VAL A 140 -9.63 16.32 -9.59
CA VAL A 140 -9.21 17.70 -9.30
C VAL A 140 -9.59 18.56 -10.50
N LEU A 141 -10.40 19.59 -10.25
CA LEU A 141 -10.87 20.51 -11.26
C LEU A 141 -9.96 21.74 -11.34
N ARG A 142 -9.85 22.31 -12.54
CA ARG A 142 -9.22 23.61 -12.73
C ARG A 142 -9.95 24.70 -11.95
N GLY A 143 -9.21 25.71 -11.50
CA GLY A 143 -9.73 26.72 -10.56
C GLY A 143 -10.93 27.55 -11.04
N ASP A 144 -11.16 27.63 -12.35
CA ASP A 144 -12.27 28.34 -13.00
C ASP A 144 -13.49 27.45 -13.28
N ALA A 145 -13.40 26.15 -13.01
CA ALA A 145 -14.39 25.18 -13.39
C ALA A 145 -15.59 25.10 -12.41
N ASN A 146 -16.81 25.01 -12.95
CA ASN A 146 -18.01 24.82 -12.15
C ASN A 146 -18.22 23.33 -11.81
N SER A 147 -17.97 22.94 -10.56
CA SER A 147 -18.10 21.55 -10.11
C SER A 147 -19.51 20.97 -10.25
N THR A 148 -20.57 21.78 -10.12
CA THR A 148 -21.94 21.26 -10.24
C THR A 148 -22.27 20.89 -11.68
N GLU A 149 -21.79 21.66 -12.65
CA GLU A 149 -21.99 21.38 -14.08
C GLU A 149 -21.21 20.15 -14.52
N ILE A 150 -19.94 20.06 -14.11
CA ILE A 150 -19.08 18.93 -14.44
C ILE A 150 -19.60 17.64 -13.78
N ARG A 151 -20.07 17.74 -12.54
CA ARG A 151 -20.76 16.62 -11.89
C ARG A 151 -21.95 16.17 -12.74
N ALA A 152 -22.82 17.08 -13.18
CA ALA A 152 -23.99 16.73 -13.97
C ALA A 152 -23.65 16.08 -15.32
N GLN A 153 -22.49 16.42 -15.90
CA GLN A 153 -21.98 15.80 -17.14
C GLN A 153 -21.43 14.39 -16.91
N LEU A 154 -20.77 14.14 -15.78
CA LEU A 154 -20.10 12.87 -15.50
C LEU A 154 -20.96 11.86 -14.74
N ASP A 155 -21.86 12.33 -13.87
CA ASP A 155 -22.70 11.47 -13.03
C ASP A 155 -23.67 10.64 -13.91
N GLY A 156 -23.69 9.33 -13.69
CA GLY A 156 -24.49 8.40 -14.49
C GLY A 156 -23.88 7.98 -15.84
N THR A 157 -22.72 8.53 -16.23
CA THR A 157 -22.04 8.07 -17.45
C THR A 157 -21.47 6.66 -17.24
N VAL A 158 -21.51 5.85 -18.30
CA VAL A 158 -21.11 4.43 -18.25
C VAL A 158 -19.74 4.23 -18.87
N LEU A 159 -18.80 3.77 -18.05
CA LEU A 159 -17.49 3.28 -18.49
C LEU A 159 -17.60 1.85 -19.01
N ASN A 160 -16.83 1.50 -20.04
CA ASN A 160 -16.75 0.15 -20.61
C ASN A 160 -18.10 -0.44 -21.07
N ALA A 161 -18.98 0.39 -21.65
CA ALA A 161 -20.32 -0.02 -22.08
C ALA A 161 -20.34 -1.25 -23.02
N GLU A 162 -19.29 -1.45 -23.81
CA GLU A 162 -19.18 -2.53 -24.82
C GLU A 162 -18.52 -3.81 -24.30
N LYS A 163 -18.02 -3.82 -23.05
CA LYS A 163 -17.32 -4.97 -22.45
C LYS A 163 -18.10 -5.50 -21.25
N ALA A 164 -17.88 -6.78 -20.89
CA ALA A 164 -18.35 -7.31 -19.61
C ALA A 164 -17.67 -6.53 -18.47
N GLY A 165 -18.40 -5.61 -17.84
CA GLY A 165 -17.84 -4.67 -16.85
C GLY A 165 -18.30 -3.22 -16.99
N ALA A 166 -19.43 -2.97 -17.66
CA ALA A 166 -20.06 -1.66 -17.70
C ALA A 166 -20.29 -1.11 -16.28
N PHE A 167 -19.73 0.06 -15.99
CA PHE A 167 -19.82 0.69 -14.68
C PHE A 167 -20.34 2.12 -14.80
N SER A 168 -21.45 2.41 -14.13
CA SER A 168 -21.99 3.76 -14.05
C SER A 168 -21.24 4.55 -12.99
N LEU A 169 -20.61 5.65 -13.40
CA LEU A 169 -19.97 6.57 -12.47
C LEU A 169 -21.03 7.19 -11.54
N LYS A 170 -20.72 7.16 -10.24
CA LYS A 170 -21.50 7.86 -9.20
C LYS A 170 -20.64 8.99 -8.67
N VAL A 171 -20.83 10.17 -9.24
CA VAL A 171 -20.00 11.34 -8.97
C VAL A 171 -20.67 12.19 -7.88
N ALA A 172 -19.94 12.48 -6.83
CA ALA A 172 -20.37 13.35 -5.75
C ALA A 172 -19.43 14.54 -5.55
N HIS A 173 -19.92 15.57 -4.87
CA HIS A 173 -19.03 16.63 -4.41
C HIS A 173 -18.15 16.09 -3.28
N TYR A 174 -16.84 16.32 -3.38
CA TYR A 174 -15.95 15.99 -2.30
C TYR A 174 -16.21 16.92 -1.13
N ARG A 175 -16.30 16.33 0.07
CA ARG A 175 -16.30 17.09 1.31
C ARG A 175 -15.01 16.77 2.01
N LYS A 176 -14.32 17.79 2.50
CA LYS A 176 -13.14 17.52 3.32
C LYS A 176 -13.63 16.79 4.59
N PRO A 177 -12.89 15.79 5.07
CA PRO A 177 -13.14 15.27 6.42
C PRO A 177 -13.18 16.46 7.38
N ALA A 178 -14.18 16.53 8.26
CA ALA A 178 -14.13 17.50 9.35
C ALA A 178 -12.80 17.29 10.10
N LEU A 179 -12.15 18.36 10.59
CA LEU A 179 -10.88 18.35 11.34
C LEU A 179 -10.86 17.41 12.58
N SER A 180 -11.88 16.58 12.78
CA SER A 180 -12.02 15.55 13.81
C SER A 180 -11.13 14.32 13.64
N SER A 181 -10.31 14.19 12.58
CA SER A 181 -9.17 13.27 12.65
C SER A 181 -8.20 13.85 13.68
N LYS A 182 -8.45 13.57 14.96
CA LYS A 182 -7.59 13.98 16.07
C LYS A 182 -6.16 13.66 15.66
N PRO A 183 -5.24 14.65 15.66
CA PRO A 183 -3.88 14.41 15.22
C PRO A 183 -3.31 13.26 16.05
N LYS A 184 -2.66 12.31 15.37
CA LYS A 184 -2.06 11.18 16.06
C LYS A 184 -0.80 11.68 16.75
N VAL A 185 -0.73 11.50 18.06
CA VAL A 185 0.43 11.97 18.79
C VAL A 185 1.60 11.02 18.53
N LEU A 186 2.76 11.59 18.21
CA LEU A 186 4.01 10.85 18.12
C LEU A 186 4.37 10.21 19.45
N TRP A 187 5.05 9.07 19.39
CA TRP A 187 5.55 8.36 20.55
C TRP A 187 6.38 9.28 21.46
N ALA A 188 6.16 9.20 22.77
CA ALA A 188 6.84 10.05 23.75
C ALA A 188 8.37 9.91 23.68
N GLN A 189 8.85 8.71 23.36
CA GLN A 189 10.26 8.37 23.15
C GLN A 189 10.90 9.20 22.03
N LEU A 190 10.13 9.63 21.01
CA LEU A 190 10.64 10.47 19.92
C LEU A 190 10.98 11.91 20.34
N LYS A 191 10.78 12.26 21.62
CA LYS A 191 11.33 13.48 22.22
C LYS A 191 12.85 13.37 22.47
N GLU A 192 13.47 12.20 22.34
CA GLU A 192 14.91 12.02 22.51
C GLU A 192 15.70 12.50 21.27
N ASP A 193 16.81 13.22 21.50
CA ASP A 193 17.61 13.82 20.43
C ASP A 193 18.36 12.78 19.58
N THR A 194 18.72 11.65 20.18
CA THR A 194 19.33 10.49 19.50
C THR A 194 18.38 9.93 18.45
N LEU A 195 17.13 9.63 18.83
CA LEU A 195 16.10 9.14 17.93
C LEU A 195 15.75 10.17 16.86
N THR A 196 15.70 11.46 17.20
CA THR A 196 15.50 12.54 16.23
C THR A 196 16.56 12.49 15.12
N THR A 197 17.83 12.29 15.51
CA THR A 197 18.96 12.22 14.56
C THR A 197 18.86 10.98 13.67
N GLU A 198 18.51 9.82 14.23
CA GLU A 198 18.29 8.58 13.47
C GLU A 198 17.15 8.74 12.45
N HIS A 199 16.01 9.28 12.89
CA HIS A 199 14.87 9.51 12.01
C HIS A 199 15.19 10.52 10.89
N TYR A 200 15.97 11.56 11.19
CA TYR A 200 16.45 12.50 10.18
C TYR A 200 17.36 11.84 9.14
N ALA A 201 18.24 10.92 9.56
CA ALA A 201 19.06 10.13 8.64
C ALA A 201 18.19 9.25 7.72
N HIS A 202 17.16 8.60 8.27
CA HIS A 202 16.21 7.82 7.46
C HIS A 202 15.46 8.68 6.43
N VAL A 203 14.96 9.86 6.82
CA VAL A 203 14.29 10.80 5.91
C VAL A 203 15.24 11.26 4.81
N THR A 204 16.50 11.54 5.17
CA THR A 204 17.54 11.93 4.20
C THR A 204 17.72 10.84 3.14
N SER A 205 17.89 9.58 3.54
CA SER A 205 18.02 8.47 2.59
C SER A 205 16.77 8.26 1.72
N LEU A 206 15.57 8.52 2.25
CA LEU A 206 14.34 8.48 1.46
C LEU A 206 14.28 9.61 0.42
N LEU A 207 14.71 10.81 0.79
CA LEU A 207 14.73 11.96 -0.11
C LEU A 207 15.81 11.80 -1.19
N GLU A 208 16.97 11.26 -0.86
CA GLU A 208 17.99 10.88 -1.85
C GLU A 208 17.47 9.86 -2.89
N LEU A 209 16.51 9.01 -2.51
CA LEU A 209 15.84 8.09 -3.43
C LEU A 209 14.79 8.78 -4.32
N PHE A 210 14.10 9.80 -3.80
CA PHE A 210 12.98 10.44 -4.50
C PHE A 210 13.39 11.67 -5.34
N GLU A 211 14.37 12.43 -4.89
CA GLU A 211 14.84 13.68 -5.50
C GLU A 211 15.37 13.55 -6.94
N PRO A 212 16.07 12.46 -7.33
CA PRO A 212 16.54 12.31 -8.71
C PRO A 212 15.43 12.39 -9.76
N LYS A 213 14.15 12.22 -9.38
CA LYS A 213 12.99 12.34 -10.26
C LYS A 213 12.70 13.78 -10.73
N PHE A 214 13.31 14.78 -10.10
CA PHE A 214 13.08 16.19 -10.41
C PHE A 214 14.21 16.83 -11.22
N ASP A 215 15.12 16.06 -11.82
CA ASP A 215 16.18 16.54 -12.73
C ASP A 215 17.02 17.72 -12.18
N GLY A 216 17.20 17.78 -10.85
CA GLY A 216 17.96 18.85 -10.18
C GLY A 216 17.14 20.07 -9.75
N ASP A 217 15.86 20.13 -10.09
CA ASP A 217 14.92 21.15 -9.61
C ASP A 217 14.40 20.86 -8.19
N GLY A 218 14.96 19.90 -7.48
CA GLY A 218 14.63 19.62 -6.09
C GLY A 218 14.81 20.80 -5.13
N LEU A 219 14.07 20.83 -4.02
CA LEU A 219 14.33 21.76 -2.90
C LEU A 219 15.16 21.11 -1.79
N TRP A 220 15.37 19.80 -1.85
CA TRP A 220 15.97 19.05 -0.74
C TRP A 220 17.35 19.57 -0.33
N SER A 221 18.24 19.86 -1.28
CA SER A 221 19.58 20.39 -0.95
C SER A 221 19.54 21.70 -0.17
N GLN A 222 18.53 22.54 -0.41
CA GLN A 222 18.35 23.79 0.35
C GLN A 222 17.85 23.51 1.76
N ILE A 223 16.87 22.61 1.91
CA ILE A 223 16.35 22.18 3.22
C ILE A 223 17.44 21.50 4.04
N GLN A 224 18.24 20.65 3.42
CA GLN A 224 19.36 19.93 4.04
C GLN A 224 20.46 20.88 4.54
N ALA A 225 20.71 21.97 3.81
CA ALA A 225 21.69 22.99 4.17
C ALA A 225 21.20 23.99 5.24
N LEU A 226 19.93 23.95 5.64
CA LEU A 226 19.39 24.84 6.67
C LEU A 226 20.05 24.59 8.01
N ASP A 227 20.68 25.61 8.58
CA ASP A 227 21.18 25.59 9.97
C ASP A 227 20.03 25.91 10.94
N VAL A 228 19.21 24.90 11.22
CA VAL A 228 18.08 24.97 12.16
C VAL A 228 18.16 23.81 13.15
N ASP A 229 17.40 23.91 14.23
CA ASP A 229 17.25 22.84 15.23
C ASP A 229 16.96 21.47 14.55
N PRO A 230 17.61 20.37 14.99
CA PRO A 230 17.44 19.06 14.38
C PRO A 230 16.00 18.56 14.31
N ARG A 231 15.17 18.85 15.32
CA ARG A 231 13.75 18.44 15.34
C ARG A 231 12.96 19.21 14.30
N ARG A 232 13.22 20.52 14.23
CA ARG A 232 12.62 21.37 13.20
C ARG A 232 13.05 20.94 11.80
N ARG A 233 14.33 20.58 11.61
CA ARG A 233 14.82 20.09 10.32
C ARG A 233 14.11 18.79 9.92
N LEU A 234 13.95 17.86 10.86
CA LEU A 234 13.18 16.63 10.66
C LEU A 234 11.73 16.94 10.27
N ASP A 235 11.06 17.85 10.99
CA ASP A 235 9.66 18.22 10.72
C ASP A 235 9.47 18.78 9.32
N LEU A 236 10.32 19.73 8.94
CA LEU A 236 10.28 20.32 7.61
C LEU A 236 10.55 19.27 6.52
N SER A 237 11.46 18.34 6.78
CA SER A 237 11.79 17.26 5.84
C SER A 237 10.62 16.27 5.68
N VAL A 238 9.93 15.94 6.78
CA VAL A 238 8.71 15.11 6.76
C VAL A 238 7.56 15.84 6.08
N GLU A 239 7.38 17.14 6.32
CA GLU A 239 6.36 17.94 5.65
C GLU A 239 6.65 18.05 4.15
N TYR A 240 7.91 18.20 3.75
CA TYR A 240 8.31 18.16 2.34
C TYR A 240 7.97 16.81 1.69
N LEU A 241 8.27 15.68 2.35
CA LEU A 241 7.84 14.35 1.88
C LEU A 241 6.31 14.25 1.71
N ARG A 242 5.54 14.80 2.64
CA ARG A 242 4.08 14.76 2.58
C ARG A 242 3.52 15.66 1.49
N ALA A 243 3.99 16.90 1.40
CA ALA A 243 3.48 17.92 0.48
C ALA A 243 3.87 17.63 -0.97
N VAL A 244 5.13 17.25 -1.21
CA VAL A 244 5.67 17.07 -2.57
C VAL A 244 5.51 15.63 -3.06
N HIS A 245 5.82 14.64 -2.22
CA HIS A 245 5.86 13.25 -2.64
C HIS A 245 4.62 12.43 -2.30
N ALA A 246 3.62 13.06 -1.64
CA ALA A 246 2.45 12.39 -1.07
C ALA A 246 2.87 11.15 -0.24
N PHE A 247 3.92 11.29 0.55
CA PHE A 247 4.52 10.20 1.32
C PHE A 247 4.38 10.46 2.83
N ASP A 248 3.73 9.54 3.54
CA ASP A 248 3.71 9.57 5.00
C ASP A 248 4.91 8.83 5.57
N TYR A 249 5.83 9.59 6.16
CA TYR A 249 7.04 9.06 6.77
C TYR A 249 6.76 8.07 7.90
N TRP A 250 5.81 8.35 8.78
CA TRP A 250 5.63 7.58 10.01
C TRP A 250 4.96 6.22 9.80
N ASP A 251 4.19 6.08 8.71
CA ASP A 251 3.65 4.79 8.27
C ASP A 251 4.44 4.16 7.10
N LEU A 252 5.38 4.91 6.52
CA LEU A 252 6.17 4.56 5.34
C LEU A 252 5.27 4.17 4.16
N LYS A 253 4.28 5.01 3.90
CA LYS A 253 3.25 4.76 2.88
C LYS A 253 3.22 5.89 1.87
N GLN A 254 3.34 5.52 0.60
CA GLN A 254 3.10 6.42 -0.51
C GLN A 254 1.63 6.41 -0.91
N TYR A 255 1.11 7.60 -1.17
CA TYR A 255 -0.23 7.87 -1.67
C TYR A 255 -0.14 8.46 -3.07
N ASP A 256 -1.27 8.46 -3.76
CA ASP A 256 -1.35 8.89 -5.15
C ASP A 256 -1.37 10.42 -5.29
N SER A 257 -1.96 11.11 -4.32
CA SER A 257 -1.96 12.57 -4.26
C SER A 257 -2.04 13.06 -2.82
N SER A 258 -1.84 14.36 -2.61
CA SER A 258 -2.06 14.99 -1.29
C SER A 258 -3.50 14.80 -0.79
N LEU A 259 -4.49 14.70 -1.68
CA LEU A 259 -5.90 14.44 -1.29
C LEU A 259 -6.10 13.02 -0.78
N ASP A 260 -5.50 12.03 -1.46
CA ASP A 260 -5.51 10.63 -1.02
C ASP A 260 -4.80 10.50 0.34
N LEU A 261 -3.65 11.16 0.49
CA LEU A 261 -2.91 11.23 1.75
C LEU A 261 -3.75 11.86 2.87
N GLU A 262 -4.39 13.01 2.66
CA GLU A 262 -5.20 13.67 3.69
C GLU A 262 -6.46 12.88 4.07
N SER A 263 -7.00 12.08 3.15
CA SER A 263 -8.19 11.26 3.39
C SER A 263 -7.88 10.01 4.21
N HIS A 264 -6.65 9.49 4.14
CA HIS A 264 -6.29 8.19 4.70
C HIS A 264 -5.21 8.24 5.78
N ALA A 265 -4.25 9.17 5.67
CA ALA A 265 -3.12 9.27 6.58
C ALA A 265 -3.45 10.21 7.74
N PRO A 266 -3.23 9.80 9.01
CA PRO A 266 -3.30 10.74 10.11
C PRO A 266 -2.21 11.83 9.95
N ARG A 267 -2.50 13.03 10.44
CA ARG A 267 -1.45 14.03 10.71
C ARG A 267 -0.84 13.72 12.06
N TYR A 268 0.48 13.55 12.08
CA TYR A 268 1.23 13.30 13.29
C TYR A 268 1.67 14.61 13.93
N THR A 269 1.55 14.70 15.26
CA THR A 269 1.94 15.89 16.02
C THR A 269 2.76 15.50 17.24
N ARG A 270 3.63 16.39 17.69
CA ARG A 270 4.28 16.23 19.00
C ARG A 270 3.42 16.86 20.09
N SER A 271 3.20 16.11 21.16
CA SER A 271 2.59 16.66 22.38
C SER A 271 3.66 17.30 23.25
N GLN A 272 3.34 18.47 23.78
CA GLN A 272 4.12 19.12 24.83
C GLN A 272 3.92 18.42 26.18
N ASP A 273 2.74 17.85 26.41
CA ASP A 273 2.41 17.12 27.63
C ASP A 273 3.22 15.81 27.73
N ASP A 274 3.50 15.39 28.96
CA ASP A 274 4.09 14.08 29.24
C ASP A 274 3.03 13.00 29.10
N ILE A 275 3.06 12.32 27.95
CA ILE A 275 2.20 11.18 27.67
C ILE A 275 2.83 9.95 28.29
N PRO A 276 2.06 9.09 28.99
CA PRO A 276 2.56 7.83 29.51
C PRO A 276 3.26 7.01 28.42
N SER A 277 4.51 6.62 28.69
CA SER A 277 5.29 5.79 27.77
C SER A 277 4.76 4.35 27.78
N ASP A 278 4.48 3.80 26.60
CA ASP A 278 4.30 2.37 26.39
C ASP A 278 5.50 1.84 25.59
N ASP A 279 6.56 1.46 26.31
CA ASP A 279 7.83 1.07 25.71
C ASP A 279 7.68 -0.18 24.83
N LYS A 280 6.82 -1.12 25.23
CA LYS A 280 6.58 -2.32 24.43
C LYS A 280 5.89 -2.00 23.12
N ALA A 281 4.84 -1.18 23.16
CA ALA A 281 4.14 -0.79 21.93
C ALA A 281 5.05 0.04 21.00
N PHE A 282 5.94 0.85 21.57
CA PHE A 282 6.95 1.57 20.83
C PHE A 282 7.98 0.64 20.17
N GLU A 283 8.52 -0.34 20.90
CA GLU A 283 9.45 -1.36 20.36
C GLU A 283 8.81 -2.18 19.23
N ASP A 284 7.55 -2.60 19.41
CA ASP A 284 6.78 -3.33 18.39
C ASP A 284 6.59 -2.46 17.13
N TRP A 285 6.23 -1.18 17.30
CA TRP A 285 6.13 -0.21 16.21
C TRP A 285 7.48 0.01 15.52
N GLN A 286 8.56 0.22 16.28
CA GLN A 286 9.90 0.48 15.75
C GLN A 286 10.41 -0.71 14.94
N THR A 287 10.15 -1.93 15.39
CA THR A 287 10.49 -3.16 14.67
C THR A 287 9.77 -3.22 13.31
N ILE A 288 8.47 -2.95 13.29
CA ILE A 288 7.67 -2.91 12.06
C ILE A 288 8.14 -1.78 11.13
N PHE A 289 8.40 -0.61 11.69
CA PHE A 289 8.88 0.56 10.98
C PHE A 289 10.23 0.28 10.29
N GLN A 290 11.21 -0.23 11.01
CA GLN A 290 12.52 -0.59 10.46
C GLN A 290 12.41 -1.67 9.38
N LYS A 291 11.53 -2.67 9.57
CA LYS A 291 11.26 -3.69 8.56
C LYS A 291 10.71 -3.08 7.28
N LYS A 292 9.70 -2.21 7.36
CA LYS A 292 9.13 -1.49 6.21
C LYS A 292 10.18 -0.59 5.54
N LEU A 293 10.97 0.14 6.33
CA LEU A 293 11.99 1.05 5.83
C LEU A 293 13.07 0.29 5.05
N ARG A 294 13.49 -0.89 5.55
CA ARG A 294 14.45 -1.76 4.88
C ARG A 294 13.95 -2.22 3.52
N ILE A 295 12.65 -2.50 3.36
CA ILE A 295 12.07 -2.87 2.07
C ILE A 295 12.28 -1.74 1.04
N ILE A 296 12.07 -0.49 1.46
CA ILE A 296 12.18 0.70 0.59
C ILE A 296 13.65 1.04 0.29
N LEU A 297 14.49 1.15 1.33
CA LEU A 297 15.87 1.64 1.19
C LEU A 297 16.86 0.55 0.73
N LYS A 298 16.54 -0.73 0.95
CA LYS A 298 17.43 -1.87 0.66
C LYS A 298 16.69 -2.98 -0.09
N PRO A 299 16.10 -2.68 -1.27
CA PRO A 299 15.24 -3.62 -1.99
C PRO A 299 15.97 -4.91 -2.37
N THR A 300 17.23 -4.82 -2.82
CA THR A 300 18.02 -5.99 -3.22
C THR A 300 18.30 -6.94 -2.05
N GLU A 301 18.71 -6.40 -0.89
CA GLU A 301 18.92 -7.22 0.31
C GLU A 301 17.62 -7.89 0.78
N TYR A 302 16.49 -7.17 0.66
CA TYR A 302 15.19 -7.71 1.03
C TYR A 302 14.75 -8.86 0.12
N LEU A 303 14.88 -8.71 -1.21
CA LEU A 303 14.57 -9.77 -2.16
C LEU A 303 15.47 -11.01 -1.96
N GLN A 304 16.75 -10.81 -1.67
CA GLN A 304 17.66 -11.90 -1.31
C GLN A 304 17.23 -12.62 -0.03
N ALA A 305 16.79 -11.88 0.99
CA ALA A 305 16.26 -12.48 2.22
C ALA A 305 14.97 -13.29 1.97
N LEU A 306 14.14 -12.86 1.02
CA LEU A 306 12.98 -13.61 0.53
C LEU A 306 13.35 -14.78 -0.41
N ARG A 307 14.64 -14.92 -0.77
CA ARG A 307 15.16 -15.90 -1.74
C ARG A 307 14.51 -15.77 -3.11
N VAL A 308 14.14 -14.55 -3.50
CA VAL A 308 13.57 -14.26 -4.81
C VAL A 308 14.71 -14.15 -5.80
N LYS A 309 14.60 -14.87 -6.92
CA LYS A 309 15.57 -14.83 -8.00
C LYS A 309 15.61 -13.46 -8.68
N SER A 310 16.70 -13.15 -9.37
CA SER A 310 16.78 -11.90 -10.13
C SER A 310 15.74 -11.87 -11.25
N GLU A 311 15.40 -10.68 -11.73
CA GLU A 311 14.48 -10.52 -12.88
C GLU A 311 14.92 -11.37 -14.08
N GLN A 312 16.22 -11.38 -14.38
CA GLN A 312 16.79 -12.14 -15.49
C GLN A 312 16.63 -13.64 -15.30
N ASP A 313 16.84 -14.13 -14.08
CA ASP A 313 16.71 -15.55 -13.76
C ASP A 313 15.24 -16.01 -13.80
N LEU A 314 14.32 -15.19 -13.28
CA LEU A 314 12.87 -15.45 -13.37
C LEU A 314 12.42 -15.58 -14.83
N VAL A 315 12.85 -14.66 -15.69
CA VAL A 315 12.53 -14.69 -17.11
C VAL A 315 13.18 -15.91 -17.79
N ALA A 316 14.43 -16.22 -17.48
CA ALA A 316 15.14 -17.38 -18.04
C ALA A 316 14.50 -18.72 -17.65
N GLU A 317 13.96 -18.82 -16.44
CA GLU A 317 13.20 -19.98 -15.97
C GLU A 317 11.89 -20.14 -16.73
N ILE A 318 11.13 -19.05 -16.87
CA ILE A 318 9.88 -19.06 -17.62
C ILE A 318 10.13 -19.43 -19.09
N ILE A 319 11.20 -18.91 -19.71
CA ILE A 319 11.63 -19.31 -21.07
C ILE A 319 11.96 -20.80 -21.10
N SER A 320 12.70 -21.30 -20.11
CA SER A 320 13.09 -22.72 -20.03
C SER A 320 11.88 -23.64 -19.89
N SER A 321 10.84 -23.21 -19.16
CA SER A 321 9.58 -23.95 -19.04
C SER A 321 8.81 -24.11 -20.35
N LYS A 322 9.12 -23.28 -21.37
CA LYS A 322 8.54 -23.36 -22.73
C LYS A 322 9.35 -24.21 -23.70
N VAL A 323 10.37 -24.92 -23.21
CA VAL A 323 11.14 -25.89 -23.98
C VAL A 323 10.68 -27.30 -23.61
N LYS A 324 10.10 -28.04 -24.57
CA LYS A 324 9.70 -29.44 -24.38
C LYS A 324 10.66 -30.38 -25.09
N ALA A 325 11.23 -31.32 -24.36
CA ALA A 325 11.97 -32.44 -24.96
C ALA A 325 10.97 -33.45 -25.56
N GLU A 326 11.12 -33.78 -26.84
CA GLU A 326 10.37 -34.86 -27.50
C GLU A 326 11.22 -36.11 -27.68
N ASP A 327 12.50 -35.92 -27.96
CA ASP A 327 13.51 -36.97 -28.18
C ASP A 327 14.87 -36.46 -27.69
N GLU A 328 15.88 -37.32 -27.61
CA GLU A 328 17.22 -36.99 -27.06
C GLU A 328 17.89 -35.82 -27.80
N LEU A 329 17.60 -35.65 -29.09
CA LEU A 329 18.13 -34.59 -29.95
C LEU A 329 17.00 -33.76 -30.59
N ARG A 330 15.80 -33.73 -30.00
CA ARG A 330 14.65 -32.98 -30.53
C ARG A 330 13.92 -32.24 -29.44
N PHE A 331 14.02 -30.91 -29.49
CA PHE A 331 13.39 -29.98 -28.56
C PHE A 331 12.39 -29.08 -29.29
N ARG A 332 11.20 -28.92 -28.72
CA ARG A 332 10.10 -28.12 -29.27
C ARG A 332 9.90 -26.83 -28.48
N CYS A 333 9.68 -25.74 -29.19
CA CYS A 333 9.15 -24.50 -28.61
C CYS A 333 7.66 -24.64 -28.29
N GLN A 334 7.23 -24.28 -27.07
CA GLN A 334 5.82 -24.28 -26.64
C GLN A 334 5.27 -22.87 -26.37
N VAL A 335 5.86 -21.84 -26.98
CA VAL A 335 5.31 -20.48 -26.87
C VAL A 335 4.08 -20.36 -27.77
N ARG A 336 2.92 -20.10 -27.16
CA ARG A 336 1.62 -19.98 -27.85
C ARG A 336 1.33 -21.20 -28.74
N ASP A 337 1.22 -20.98 -30.05
CA ASP A 337 0.95 -21.98 -31.10
C ASP A 337 2.21 -22.35 -31.90
N CYS A 338 3.40 -21.95 -31.45
CA CYS A 338 4.65 -22.31 -32.12
C CYS A 338 4.90 -23.82 -32.06
N THR A 339 5.36 -24.39 -33.17
CA THR A 339 5.64 -25.84 -33.30
C THR A 339 7.06 -26.12 -33.80
N LYS A 340 7.97 -25.13 -33.78
CA LYS A 340 9.35 -25.32 -34.28
C LYS A 340 10.14 -26.30 -33.42
N LEU A 341 10.87 -27.18 -34.10
CA LEU A 341 11.76 -28.18 -33.52
C LEU A 341 13.22 -27.80 -33.75
N PHE A 342 14.05 -28.10 -32.78
CA PHE A 342 15.48 -27.80 -32.77
C PHE A 342 16.26 -29.00 -32.24
N MET A 343 17.54 -29.07 -32.62
CA MET A 343 18.44 -30.15 -32.19
C MET A 343 18.94 -30.00 -30.76
N ASP A 344 18.88 -28.78 -30.20
CA ASP A 344 19.45 -28.48 -28.88
C ASP A 344 18.68 -27.33 -28.19
N ILE A 345 18.68 -27.32 -26.86
CA ILE A 345 17.96 -26.36 -26.00
C ILE A 345 18.39 -24.91 -26.24
N PRO A 346 19.69 -24.57 -26.37
CA PRO A 346 20.12 -23.19 -26.61
C PRO A 346 19.53 -22.59 -27.89
N PHE A 347 19.30 -23.41 -28.93
CA PHE A 347 18.65 -22.95 -30.16
C PHE A 347 17.18 -22.63 -29.95
N VAL A 348 16.47 -23.38 -29.10
CA VAL A 348 15.09 -23.07 -28.72
C VAL A 348 15.02 -21.76 -27.96
N LYS A 349 15.88 -21.56 -26.95
CA LYS A 349 15.92 -20.32 -26.16
C LYS A 349 16.18 -19.09 -27.04
N LYS A 350 17.21 -19.16 -27.90
CA LYS A 350 17.52 -18.11 -28.87
C LYS A 350 16.40 -17.88 -29.90
N HIS A 351 15.66 -18.94 -30.26
CA HIS A 351 14.47 -18.82 -31.10
C HIS A 351 13.35 -18.06 -30.38
N ILE A 352 13.10 -18.36 -29.11
CA ILE A 352 12.09 -17.68 -28.28
C ILE A 352 12.42 -16.19 -28.18
N GLU A 353 13.64 -15.84 -27.81
CA GLU A 353 14.08 -14.44 -27.72
C GLU A 353 13.92 -13.67 -29.04
N LYS A 354 14.25 -14.30 -30.17
CA LYS A 354 14.26 -13.61 -31.48
C LYS A 354 12.91 -13.61 -32.20
N ARG A 355 12.09 -14.64 -32.01
CA ARG A 355 10.84 -14.83 -32.78
C ARG A 355 9.59 -14.64 -31.93
N HIS A 356 9.73 -14.69 -30.60
CA HIS A 356 8.67 -14.44 -29.64
C HIS A 356 9.04 -13.26 -28.74
N GLY A 357 9.68 -12.23 -29.31
CA GLY A 357 10.11 -11.02 -28.59
C GLY A 357 8.98 -10.38 -27.78
N ASP A 358 7.80 -10.23 -28.38
CA ASP A 358 6.62 -9.68 -27.69
C ASP A 358 6.21 -10.49 -26.47
N TRP A 359 6.30 -11.83 -26.55
CA TRP A 359 6.00 -12.71 -25.42
C TRP A 359 7.08 -12.63 -24.33
N VAL A 360 8.36 -12.53 -24.72
CA VAL A 360 9.45 -12.32 -23.76
C VAL A 360 9.28 -10.98 -23.06
N SER A 361 8.95 -9.90 -23.78
CA SER A 361 8.66 -8.59 -23.19
C SER A 361 7.49 -8.64 -22.23
N GLN A 362 6.42 -9.37 -22.56
CA GLN A 362 5.29 -9.60 -21.66
C GLN A 362 5.72 -10.30 -20.36
N VAL A 363 6.47 -11.40 -20.47
CA VAL A 363 6.97 -12.16 -19.32
C VAL A 363 7.91 -11.31 -18.45
N THR A 364 8.77 -10.49 -19.07
CA THR A 364 9.63 -9.55 -18.36
C THR A 364 8.80 -8.52 -17.59
N ALA A 365 7.76 -7.94 -18.22
CA ALA A 365 6.87 -7.01 -17.55
C ALA A 365 6.14 -7.66 -16.36
N GLU A 366 5.68 -8.90 -16.51
CA GLU A 366 5.05 -9.68 -15.43
C GLU A 366 6.02 -9.96 -14.26
N ALA A 367 7.28 -10.30 -14.56
CA ALA A 367 8.32 -10.48 -13.55
C ALA A 367 8.61 -9.18 -12.78
N GLN A 368 8.70 -8.05 -13.48
CA GLN A 368 8.89 -6.73 -12.86
C GLN A 368 7.71 -6.32 -11.97
N LEU A 369 6.48 -6.55 -12.43
CA LEU A 369 5.26 -6.34 -11.67
C LEU A 369 5.28 -7.14 -10.36
N PHE A 370 5.64 -8.42 -10.43
CA PHE A 370 5.76 -9.27 -9.25
C PHE A 370 6.83 -8.77 -8.26
N ILE A 371 8.01 -8.41 -8.75
CA ILE A 371 9.09 -7.86 -7.92
C ILE A 371 8.65 -6.57 -7.22
N ARG A 372 8.02 -5.63 -7.94
CA ARG A 372 7.52 -4.38 -7.36
C ARG A 372 6.44 -4.60 -6.32
N TYR A 373 5.53 -5.56 -6.56
CA TYR A 373 4.56 -5.98 -5.56
C TYR A 373 5.23 -6.51 -4.28
N LEU A 374 6.29 -7.32 -4.39
CA LEU A 374 7.02 -7.80 -3.21
C LEU A 374 7.71 -6.65 -2.45
N LEU A 375 8.24 -5.67 -3.18
CA LEU A 375 8.88 -4.46 -2.66
C LEU A 375 7.92 -3.42 -2.09
N ASP A 376 6.61 -3.68 -2.11
CA ASP A 376 5.63 -2.81 -1.48
C ASP A 376 5.45 -3.20 0.02
N PRO A 377 5.81 -2.30 0.96
CA PRO A 377 5.62 -2.56 2.39
C PRO A 377 4.15 -2.68 2.80
N HIS A 378 3.25 -2.12 1.98
CA HIS A 378 1.80 -2.06 2.18
C HIS A 378 1.04 -2.86 1.13
N LYS A 379 1.69 -3.84 0.52
CA LYS A 379 1.08 -4.75 -0.45
C LYS A 379 -0.20 -5.38 0.10
N VAL A 380 -1.21 -5.49 -0.75
CA VAL A 380 -2.43 -6.21 -0.40
C VAL A 380 -2.12 -7.70 -0.35
N LEU A 381 -2.34 -8.31 0.80
CA LEU A 381 -2.20 -9.76 0.97
C LEU A 381 -3.54 -10.45 0.74
N PRO A 382 -3.55 -11.71 0.26
CA PRO A 382 -4.78 -12.50 0.21
C PRO A 382 -5.43 -12.49 1.59
N TYR A 383 -6.75 -12.27 1.62
CA TYR A 383 -7.53 -12.12 2.85
C TYR A 383 -7.15 -13.22 3.85
N ARG A 384 -6.40 -12.82 4.89
CA ARG A 384 -6.31 -13.60 6.11
C ARG A 384 -7.62 -13.33 6.83
N GLU A 385 -8.35 -14.38 7.22
CA GLU A 385 -9.27 -14.24 8.35
C GLU A 385 -8.49 -13.51 9.44
N HIS A 386 -8.88 -12.27 9.74
CA HIS A 386 -8.15 -11.40 10.65
C HIS A 386 -8.11 -12.07 12.02
N HIS A 387 -7.05 -12.82 12.30
CA HIS A 387 -6.55 -13.01 13.65
C HIS A 387 -5.71 -11.78 14.01
N GLU A 388 -6.31 -10.59 13.92
CA GLU A 388 -5.97 -9.64 14.97
C GLU A 388 -6.32 -10.36 16.28
N PRO A 389 -5.47 -10.33 17.32
CA PRO A 389 -5.95 -10.56 18.65
C PRO A 389 -6.95 -9.43 18.92
N ARG A 390 -8.21 -9.62 18.52
CA ARG A 390 -9.33 -8.96 19.16
C ARG A 390 -9.09 -9.27 20.61
N ALA A 391 -8.60 -8.28 21.37
CA ALA A 391 -8.66 -8.29 22.80
C ALA A 391 -10.07 -8.79 23.10
N ARG A 392 -10.16 -10.03 23.58
CA ARG A 392 -11.42 -10.63 24.00
C ARG A 392 -11.90 -9.59 25.00
N ARG A 393 -12.90 -8.80 24.62
CA ARG A 393 -13.67 -8.01 25.56
C ARG A 393 -14.19 -9.09 26.51
N GLN A 394 -13.47 -9.28 27.60
CA GLN A 394 -14.01 -9.96 28.76
C GLN A 394 -15.08 -8.99 29.22
N SER A 395 -16.25 -9.15 28.60
CA SER A 395 -17.51 -8.67 29.12
C SER A 395 -17.58 -9.27 30.52
N SER A 396 -17.09 -8.53 31.51
CA SER A 396 -17.37 -8.81 32.90
C SER A 396 -18.89 -8.93 32.98
N PRO A 397 -19.45 -10.10 33.34
CA PRO A 397 -20.89 -10.24 33.38
C PRO A 397 -21.42 -9.26 34.41
N GLY A 398 -22.20 -8.29 33.94
CA GLY A 398 -22.79 -7.26 34.75
C GLY A 398 -23.46 -7.85 35.98
N ARG A 399 -23.25 -7.20 37.14
CA ARG A 399 -24.04 -7.36 38.35
C ARG A 399 -25.52 -7.12 38.01
N ARG A 400 -26.25 -8.17 37.63
CA ARG A 400 -27.71 -8.15 37.67
C ARG A 400 -28.13 -8.25 39.12
N ARG A 401 -28.78 -7.17 39.59
CA ARG A 401 -29.50 -7.12 40.87
C ARG A 401 -30.47 -8.32 40.93
N ARG A 402 -30.37 -9.06 42.04
CA ARG A 402 -31.29 -10.12 42.46
C ARG A 402 -32.74 -9.63 42.45
N SER A 403 -33.63 -10.44 41.91
CA SER A 403 -35.00 -10.57 42.40
C SER A 403 -35.38 -12.06 42.38
N PRO A 404 -36.19 -12.55 43.33
CA PRO A 404 -36.15 -13.95 43.76
C PRO A 404 -36.97 -14.88 42.87
N GLN A 405 -36.46 -16.09 42.74
CA GLN A 405 -36.98 -17.22 41.97
C GLN A 405 -38.24 -17.82 42.61
N GLY A 406 -39.29 -17.96 41.80
CA GLY A 406 -40.37 -18.93 41.98
C GLY A 406 -40.04 -20.23 41.25
N GLN A 407 -40.51 -21.34 41.80
CA GLN A 407 -40.16 -22.74 41.56
C GLN A 407 -40.41 -23.30 40.13
N ARG A 408 -39.63 -24.36 39.81
CA ARG A 408 -40.05 -25.77 39.51
C ARG A 408 -39.61 -26.36 38.15
N ASN A 409 -38.96 -27.53 38.25
CA ASN A 409 -38.90 -28.74 37.39
C ASN A 409 -38.65 -28.57 35.86
N GLY A 410 -37.89 -29.41 35.14
CA GLY A 410 -37.24 -30.70 35.36
C GLY A 410 -37.03 -31.40 33.99
N TYR A 411 -36.09 -32.36 33.94
CA TYR A 411 -35.91 -33.49 32.98
C TYR A 411 -35.09 -33.38 31.67
N ASN A 412 -34.35 -34.48 31.46
CA ASN A 412 -33.60 -35.02 30.31
C ASN A 412 -32.22 -34.39 30.01
N GLY A 413 -31.12 -35.10 29.78
CA GLY A 413 -30.81 -36.50 29.47
C GLY A 413 -29.38 -36.54 28.87
N PRO A 414 -28.73 -37.69 28.68
CA PRO A 414 -27.27 -37.84 28.83
C PRO A 414 -26.42 -37.71 27.55
N ARG A 415 -25.13 -37.43 27.81
CA ARG A 415 -23.90 -37.67 27.00
C ARG A 415 -24.06 -38.52 25.72
N GLY A 416 -23.59 -37.94 24.62
CA GLY A 416 -23.12 -38.62 23.40
C GLY A 416 -22.84 -37.55 22.34
N GLY A 417 -21.77 -37.54 21.54
CA GLY A 417 -20.57 -38.36 21.44
C GLY A 417 -19.47 -37.49 20.81
N ARG A 418 -18.21 -37.89 21.00
CA ARG A 418 -17.07 -37.30 20.30
C ARG A 418 -17.19 -37.65 18.83
N GLY A 419 -17.58 -36.67 18.01
CA GLY A 419 -17.45 -36.72 16.56
C GLY A 419 -16.11 -36.12 16.17
N ASP A 420 -15.25 -36.95 15.60
CA ASP A 420 -14.03 -36.57 14.90
C ASP A 420 -14.34 -35.59 13.76
N TYR A 421 -14.32 -34.29 14.05
CA TYR A 421 -14.17 -33.29 13.00
C TYR A 421 -12.70 -33.26 12.57
N ARG A 422 -12.36 -34.10 11.59
CA ARG A 422 -11.25 -33.79 10.67
C ARG A 422 -11.64 -32.53 9.90
N GLY A 423 -11.25 -31.38 10.43
CA GLY A 423 -11.25 -30.13 9.68
C GLY A 423 -10.34 -30.24 8.44
N PRO A 424 -10.55 -29.40 7.42
CA PRO A 424 -9.73 -29.42 6.22
C PRO A 424 -8.25 -29.26 6.59
N ALA A 425 -7.39 -30.06 5.94
CA ALA A 425 -5.95 -30.03 6.17
C ALA A 425 -5.44 -28.59 6.05
N MET A 426 -4.88 -28.04 7.13
CA MET A 426 -4.17 -26.76 7.10
C MET A 426 -2.92 -26.93 6.24
N GLN A 427 -3.06 -26.75 4.92
CA GLN A 427 -1.96 -26.88 3.95
C GLN A 427 -0.81 -25.88 4.22
N ASN A 428 -1.03 -24.89 5.10
CA ASN A 428 -0.08 -23.82 5.41
C ASN A 428 0.47 -23.83 6.86
N TYR A 429 0.13 -24.84 7.67
CA TYR A 429 0.65 -24.95 9.05
C TYR A 429 1.98 -25.70 9.05
N ARG A 430 3.06 -25.02 9.48
CA ARG A 430 4.39 -25.62 9.68
C ARG A 430 4.65 -25.72 11.18
N ASP A 431 4.95 -26.93 11.64
CA ASP A 431 5.31 -27.20 13.03
C ASP A 431 6.69 -26.60 13.37
N LEU A 432 6.73 -25.71 14.37
CA LEU A 432 7.91 -24.92 14.74
C LEU A 432 8.98 -25.73 15.51
N ASP A 433 8.62 -26.94 15.94
CA ASP A 433 9.49 -27.85 16.68
C ASP A 433 10.10 -28.96 15.80
N ARG A 434 9.70 -29.05 14.53
CA ARG A 434 10.29 -29.98 13.55
C ARG A 434 11.72 -29.53 13.20
N PRO A 435 12.73 -30.44 13.14
CA PRO A 435 14.07 -30.08 12.70
C PRO A 435 14.00 -29.40 11.33
N ALA A 436 14.82 -28.38 11.11
CA ALA A 436 14.83 -27.61 9.88
C ALA A 436 15.14 -28.55 8.70
N GLU A 437 14.10 -29.03 8.00
CA GLU A 437 14.24 -29.48 6.63
C GLU A 437 14.91 -28.35 5.86
N GLU A 438 15.90 -28.69 5.02
CA GLU A 438 16.47 -27.77 4.06
C GLU A 438 15.31 -27.06 3.37
N LEU A 439 15.25 -25.73 3.57
CA LEU A 439 14.25 -24.91 2.91
C LEU A 439 14.39 -25.22 1.42
N PRO A 440 13.35 -25.75 0.75
CA PRO A 440 13.44 -26.03 -0.66
C PRO A 440 13.93 -24.76 -1.34
N GLU A 441 14.92 -24.89 -2.22
CA GLU A 441 15.16 -23.84 -3.20
C GLU A 441 13.80 -23.60 -3.84
N LEU A 442 13.27 -22.40 -3.61
CA LEU A 442 11.99 -22.04 -4.18
C LEU A 442 12.27 -21.93 -5.68
N ASP A 443 11.77 -22.90 -6.44
CA ASP A 443 11.68 -22.87 -7.90
C ASP A 443 10.82 -21.66 -8.29
N TYR A 444 11.49 -20.51 -8.28
CA TYR A 444 10.94 -19.22 -8.65
C TYR A 444 11.01 -19.01 -10.13
#